data_AF-A0A011MTQ7-F1
#
_entry.id   AF-A0A011MTQ7-F1
#
_cell.length_a   1.000
_cell.length_b   1.000
_cell.length_c   1.000
_cell.angle_alpha   90.00
_cell.angle_beta   90.00
_cell.angle_gamma   90.00
#
_symmetry.space_group_name_H-M   'P 1'
#
loop_
_entity.id
_entity.type
_entity.pdbx_description
1 polymer ?
#
loop_
_entity_poly.entity_id
_entity_poly.type
_entity_poly.pdbx_seq_one_letter_code
_entity_poly.pdbx_strand_id
1 'polypeptide(L)'
;MAGREAGHRPPAVPAWPSGAAGETLAGTEAAAHVGLALAPTLAGAGIGTAGRDSDRPMNFPGEMMRNLLARLLLVAVPYLLYAGTPASGAERPLLPATLNEELRMLPVGTGWSSVELETTLFVPPGAGPFPLVVINHGRVTGDPRFDPRARHLVASREFLRRGYVVAIPMRPGFSKSGGSYVDPRCDIESSARLQAETIIAVLRQLRLRPDIDPDRILLIGESEGGMGVMAAAATGFPGLRGVLNLAGGLRSGAADCLWQEALVESFAAFGRTSKVPSLWFYGDGGSHWGKELPRQLHRAYREAGGQAELITDTDFAGDAQALFASAQGVPIWWPESERFLREIGLPTEILFDVVSTPRPAPTGYAELSDSEALPYVDEYRRELYRRFLGLPLPRAFAIATTGNVGWAQGGTDPLAAALGNCERSARRACALYAVDDEVVWQAGEGSRSPATDPLREP
;
A
#
# COMPACT_ATOMS: atom_id res chain seq x y z
N MET A 1 -55.71 -27.52 15.95
CA MET A 1 -56.04 -26.38 15.06
C MET A 1 -54.72 -25.94 14.45
N ALA A 2 -54.26 -26.46 13.31
CA ALA A 2 -54.74 -26.33 11.93
C ALA A 2 -54.55 -24.92 11.32
N GLY A 3 -53.67 -24.84 10.31
CA GLY A 3 -53.64 -23.84 9.23
C GLY A 3 -52.67 -22.67 9.43
N ARG A 4 -51.92 -22.18 8.44
CA ARG A 4 -51.90 -22.40 6.98
C ARG A 4 -50.54 -21.98 6.39
N GLU A 5 -50.15 -22.68 5.33
CA GLU A 5 -49.12 -22.30 4.36
C GLU A 5 -49.54 -21.10 3.50
N ALA A 6 -48.57 -20.31 3.05
CA ALA A 6 -48.69 -19.50 1.84
C ALA A 6 -47.31 -19.43 1.14
N GLY A 7 -47.19 -20.16 0.04
CA GLY A 7 -46.05 -20.08 -0.87
C GLY A 7 -46.05 -18.80 -1.69
N HIS A 8 -44.85 -18.33 -2.06
CA HIS A 8 -44.65 -17.30 -3.07
C HIS A 8 -43.72 -17.84 -4.15
N ARG A 9 -44.25 -17.94 -5.38
CA ARG A 9 -43.48 -18.15 -6.62
C ARG A 9 -42.85 -16.82 -7.06
N PRO A 10 -41.61 -16.80 -7.55
CA PRO A 10 -41.06 -15.63 -8.23
C PRO A 10 -41.55 -15.56 -9.70
N PRO A 11 -41.73 -14.35 -10.28
CA PRO A 11 -42.07 -14.17 -11.68
C PRO A 11 -40.86 -14.32 -12.62
N ALA A 12 -41.18 -14.71 -13.84
CA ALA A 12 -40.28 -15.10 -14.93
C ALA A 12 -39.45 -13.97 -15.54
N VAL A 13 -38.28 -14.36 -16.04
CA VAL A 13 -37.32 -13.58 -16.84
C VAL A 13 -37.82 -13.44 -18.29
N PRO A 14 -37.71 -12.27 -18.95
CA PRO A 14 -37.77 -12.19 -20.40
C PRO A 14 -36.37 -12.30 -21.01
N ALA A 15 -36.18 -13.35 -21.80
CA ALA A 15 -35.05 -13.53 -22.71
C ALA A 15 -35.14 -12.58 -23.91
N TRP A 16 -33.99 -12.07 -24.36
CA TRP A 16 -33.81 -11.39 -25.65
C TRP A 16 -32.61 -11.97 -26.40
N PRO A 17 -32.61 -11.91 -27.74
CA PRO A 17 -32.14 -13.02 -28.58
C PRO A 17 -30.68 -12.89 -29.01
N SER A 18 -30.08 -14.06 -29.22
CA SER A 18 -28.86 -14.31 -29.96
C SER A 18 -29.09 -14.23 -31.48
N GLY A 19 -28.23 -13.49 -32.18
CA GLY A 19 -27.97 -13.57 -33.63
C GLY A 19 -26.53 -13.09 -33.85
N ALA A 20 -25.57 -13.94 -34.24
CA ALA A 20 -25.34 -14.61 -35.53
C ALA A 20 -24.44 -13.81 -36.48
N ALA A 21 -23.22 -14.35 -36.65
CA ALA A 21 -22.40 -14.47 -37.87
C ALA A 21 -21.78 -13.25 -38.57
N GLY A 22 -20.54 -13.46 -39.03
CA GLY A 22 -19.74 -12.60 -39.92
C GLY A 22 -18.24 -12.79 -39.65
N GLU A 23 -17.66 -13.96 -39.95
CA GLU A 23 -16.85 -14.23 -41.16
C GLU A 23 -15.55 -13.42 -41.30
N THR A 24 -14.43 -14.16 -41.18
CA THR A 24 -13.18 -14.14 -41.95
C THR A 24 -12.63 -12.83 -42.52
N LEU A 25 -11.35 -12.58 -42.25
CA LEU A 25 -10.36 -12.37 -43.32
C LEU A 25 -8.92 -12.62 -42.82
N ALA A 26 -8.24 -13.54 -43.51
CA ALA A 26 -6.82 -13.78 -43.44
C ALA A 26 -6.05 -12.62 -44.12
N GLY A 27 -4.89 -12.28 -43.59
CA GLY A 27 -3.94 -11.34 -44.18
C GLY A 27 -2.52 -11.67 -43.74
N THR A 28 -1.75 -12.21 -44.67
CA THR A 28 -0.34 -12.61 -44.59
C THR A 28 0.62 -11.44 -44.82
N GLU A 29 1.91 -11.69 -44.49
CA GLU A 29 3.13 -10.93 -44.87
C GLU A 29 3.40 -9.64 -44.06
N ALA A 30 4.64 -9.24 -43.72
CA ALA A 30 5.95 -9.56 -44.29
C ALA A 30 7.07 -9.39 -43.23
N ALA A 31 8.16 -10.12 -43.46
CA ALA A 31 9.45 -9.97 -42.81
C ALA A 31 10.19 -8.71 -43.30
N ALA A 32 11.00 -8.10 -42.43
CA ALA A 32 12.05 -7.18 -42.86
C ALA A 32 13.33 -7.38 -42.01
N HIS A 33 14.36 -7.86 -42.68
CA HIS A 33 15.76 -7.90 -42.27
C HIS A 33 16.39 -6.50 -42.27
N VAL A 34 17.18 -6.18 -41.24
CA VAL A 34 18.40 -5.33 -41.26
C VAL A 34 19.17 -5.73 -39.99
N GLY A 35 20.49 -5.94 -39.90
CA GLY A 35 21.63 -5.76 -40.78
C GLY A 35 22.86 -5.79 -39.85
N LEU A 36 23.77 -6.72 -40.11
CA LEU A 36 24.99 -7.02 -39.36
C LEU A 36 26.03 -5.89 -39.54
N ALA A 37 26.79 -5.54 -38.49
CA ALA A 37 28.10 -4.89 -38.65
C ALA A 37 29.08 -5.38 -37.58
N LEU A 38 30.20 -5.93 -38.05
CA LEU A 38 31.32 -6.54 -37.33
C LEU A 38 32.51 -5.57 -37.23
N ALA A 39 33.09 -5.48 -36.03
CA ALA A 39 34.53 -5.44 -35.66
C ALA A 39 35.44 -4.29 -36.20
N PRO A 40 36.61 -3.96 -35.58
CA PRO A 40 37.67 -4.92 -35.23
C PRO A 40 38.35 -4.78 -33.85
N THR A 41 39.04 -5.86 -33.52
CA THR A 41 39.99 -6.16 -32.44
C THR A 41 41.34 -5.47 -32.56
N LEU A 42 42.01 -5.20 -31.43
CA LEU A 42 43.48 -5.10 -31.32
C LEU A 42 43.98 -5.78 -30.02
N ALA A 43 44.83 -6.80 -30.21
CA ALA A 43 45.81 -7.32 -29.23
C ALA A 43 46.93 -6.27 -29.00
N GLY A 44 47.82 -6.27 -28.01
CA GLY A 44 48.33 -7.21 -27.00
C GLY A 44 49.73 -6.70 -26.57
N ALA A 45 50.37 -7.38 -25.60
CA ALA A 45 51.72 -7.17 -25.02
C ALA A 45 51.80 -6.18 -23.84
N GLY A 46 52.54 -6.42 -22.74
CA GLY A 46 53.41 -7.52 -22.35
C GLY A 46 54.09 -7.14 -21.01
N ILE A 47 54.29 -8.13 -20.13
CA ILE A 47 54.86 -8.01 -18.78
C ILE A 47 56.39 -8.03 -18.85
N GLY A 48 57.07 -7.20 -18.05
CA GLY A 48 58.53 -7.24 -17.84
C GLY A 48 58.89 -6.85 -16.40
N THR A 49 59.65 -7.72 -15.74
CA THR A 49 59.98 -7.71 -14.30
C THR A 49 61.39 -7.20 -13.98
N ALA A 50 61.54 -6.69 -12.75
CA ALA A 50 62.68 -6.80 -11.82
C ALA A 50 63.86 -5.81 -11.88
N GLY A 51 64.27 -5.35 -10.67
CA GLY A 51 65.66 -4.95 -10.36
C GLY A 51 65.82 -3.78 -9.36
N ARG A 52 66.14 -4.09 -8.10
CA ARG A 52 66.64 -3.17 -7.04
C ARG A 52 68.08 -2.72 -7.33
N ASP A 53 68.48 -1.50 -6.98
CA ASP A 53 69.28 -1.22 -5.76
C ASP A 53 69.65 0.27 -5.59
N SER A 54 69.89 0.61 -4.32
CA SER A 54 70.20 1.89 -3.68
C SER A 54 71.64 2.42 -3.88
N ASP A 55 71.84 3.75 -3.93
CA ASP A 55 72.53 4.57 -2.90
C ASP A 55 73.06 5.95 -3.39
N ARG A 56 72.54 7.03 -2.76
CA ARG A 56 73.17 8.33 -2.36
C ARG A 56 73.59 9.41 -3.40
N PRO A 57 73.74 10.69 -2.99
CA PRO A 57 72.75 11.59 -2.38
C PRO A 57 72.74 13.01 -3.04
N MET A 58 71.86 13.88 -2.53
CA MET A 58 71.36 15.12 -3.13
C MET A 58 72.26 16.36 -3.06
N ASN A 59 72.04 17.28 -4.01
CA ASN A 59 72.06 18.73 -3.79
C ASN A 59 70.96 19.39 -4.66
N PHE A 60 69.94 19.99 -4.04
CA PHE A 60 68.87 20.76 -4.69
C PHE A 60 69.06 22.26 -4.39
N PRO A 61 69.07 23.15 -5.40
CA PRO A 61 68.99 24.60 -5.17
C PRO A 61 67.54 25.06 -4.95
N GLY A 62 67.33 25.83 -3.90
CA GLY A 62 66.06 26.28 -3.30
C GLY A 62 65.16 27.22 -4.11
N GLU A 63 65.16 27.17 -5.45
CA GLU A 63 64.22 27.94 -6.28
C GLU A 63 62.92 27.20 -6.60
N MET A 64 62.92 25.86 -6.60
CA MET A 64 61.71 25.06 -6.84
C MET A 64 60.67 25.15 -5.72
N MET A 65 61.10 25.44 -4.48
CA MET A 65 60.21 25.42 -3.30
C MET A 65 59.29 26.65 -3.23
N ARG A 66 59.74 27.82 -3.71
CA ARG A 66 58.93 29.05 -3.73
C ARG A 66 57.78 28.98 -4.74
N ASN A 67 57.99 28.31 -5.88
CA ASN A 67 56.97 28.14 -6.91
C ASN A 67 55.96 27.03 -6.60
N LEU A 68 56.32 26.02 -5.79
CA LEU A 68 55.37 25.01 -5.32
C LEU A 68 54.40 25.57 -4.26
N LEU A 69 54.88 26.41 -3.35
CA LEU A 69 54.03 27.02 -2.31
C LEU A 69 52.99 28.01 -2.89
N ALA A 70 53.38 28.78 -3.91
CA ALA A 70 52.44 29.68 -4.62
C ALA A 70 51.37 28.92 -5.41
N ARG A 71 51.70 27.74 -5.97
CA ARG A 71 50.73 26.88 -6.68
C ARG A 71 49.84 26.07 -5.74
N LEU A 72 50.34 25.66 -4.57
CA LEU A 72 49.52 25.01 -3.54
C LEU A 72 48.51 25.96 -2.91
N LEU A 73 48.83 27.25 -2.75
CA LEU A 73 47.88 28.27 -2.27
C LEU A 73 46.78 28.61 -3.29
N LEU A 74 47.06 28.53 -4.60
CA LEU A 74 46.05 28.74 -5.66
C LEU A 74 45.09 27.56 -5.86
N VAL A 75 45.43 26.36 -5.37
CA VAL A 75 44.57 25.16 -5.42
C VAL A 75 43.83 24.91 -4.09
N ALA A 76 44.31 25.47 -2.96
CA ALA A 76 43.67 25.31 -1.66
C ALA A 76 42.49 26.28 -1.41
N VAL A 77 42.49 27.47 -2.03
CA VAL A 77 41.43 28.47 -1.82
C VAL A 77 40.07 28.08 -2.42
N PRO A 78 39.97 27.39 -3.59
CA PRO A 78 38.68 26.85 -4.05
C PRO A 78 38.17 25.70 -3.19
N TYR A 79 39.06 24.93 -2.55
CA TYR A 79 38.69 23.79 -1.69
C TYR A 79 38.21 24.21 -0.30
N LEU A 80 38.71 25.33 0.23
CA LEU A 80 38.27 25.87 1.53
C LEU A 80 36.99 26.70 1.45
N LEU A 81 36.56 27.12 0.24
CA LEU A 81 35.27 27.80 0.01
C LEU A 81 34.11 26.83 -0.29
N TYR A 82 34.38 25.52 -0.43
CA TYR A 82 33.34 24.48 -0.59
C TYR A 82 33.03 23.74 0.73
N ALA A 83 33.72 24.08 1.82
CA ALA A 83 33.42 23.53 3.14
C ALA A 83 32.34 24.38 3.83
N GLY A 84 31.09 23.93 3.71
CA GLY A 84 30.04 24.29 4.67
C GLY A 84 29.00 25.28 4.19
N THR A 85 28.27 24.97 3.11
CA THR A 85 26.83 25.20 3.20
C THR A 85 26.30 24.11 4.14
N PRO A 86 25.66 24.43 5.29
CA PRO A 86 24.87 23.43 5.97
C PRO A 86 23.90 22.89 4.92
N ALA A 87 23.86 21.57 4.74
CA ALA A 87 22.76 20.97 4.01
C ALA A 87 21.50 21.39 4.76
N SER A 88 20.85 22.47 4.29
CA SER A 88 19.43 22.67 4.51
C SER A 88 18.83 21.33 4.14
N GLY A 89 18.23 20.63 5.10
CA GLY A 89 17.62 19.33 4.86
C GLY A 89 16.80 19.46 3.59
N ALA A 90 17.22 18.77 2.52
CA ALA A 90 16.55 18.89 1.24
C ALA A 90 15.10 18.50 1.48
N GLU A 91 14.19 19.43 1.26
CA GLU A 91 12.76 19.20 1.41
C GLU A 91 12.41 18.00 0.53
N ARG A 92 11.83 16.95 1.13
CA ARG A 92 11.54 15.74 0.39
C ARG A 92 10.48 16.05 -0.65
N PRO A 93 10.55 15.43 -1.84
CA PRO A 93 9.49 15.59 -2.82
C PRO A 93 8.15 15.16 -2.23
N LEU A 94 7.10 15.92 -2.54
CA LEU A 94 5.75 15.64 -2.06
C LEU A 94 5.05 14.61 -2.94
N LEU A 95 4.38 13.64 -2.33
CA LEU A 95 3.39 12.80 -3.01
C LEU A 95 2.15 13.64 -3.32
N PRO A 96 1.62 13.57 -4.54
CA PRO A 96 0.35 14.23 -4.84
C PRO A 96 -0.78 13.62 -4.00
N ALA A 97 -1.83 14.39 -3.75
CA ALA A 97 -2.99 13.94 -2.96
C ALA A 97 -3.68 12.69 -3.55
N THR A 98 -3.56 12.49 -4.86
CA THR A 98 -4.07 11.31 -5.59
C THR A 98 -3.18 10.08 -5.44
N LEU A 99 -2.02 10.19 -4.81
CA LEU A 99 -1.05 9.11 -4.61
C LEU A 99 -0.56 8.45 -5.92
N ASN A 100 -0.61 9.18 -7.05
CA ASN A 100 -0.34 8.63 -8.38
C ASN A 100 -1.10 7.32 -8.64
N GLU A 101 -2.38 7.31 -8.26
CA GLU A 101 -3.23 6.15 -8.45
C GLU A 101 -3.50 5.89 -9.93
N GLU A 102 -3.25 4.67 -10.37
CA GLU A 102 -3.63 4.14 -11.68
C GLU A 102 -4.60 2.98 -11.52
N LEU A 103 -5.54 2.87 -12.46
CA LEU A 103 -6.40 1.70 -12.60
C LEU A 103 -6.03 0.97 -13.89
N ARG A 104 -5.66 -0.30 -13.78
CA ARG A 104 -5.26 -1.15 -14.91
C ARG A 104 -6.03 -2.46 -14.88
N MET A 105 -6.44 -2.95 -16.04
CA MET A 105 -6.85 -4.34 -16.19
C MET A 105 -5.59 -5.15 -16.48
N LEU A 106 -5.25 -6.11 -15.60
CA LEU A 106 -4.08 -6.97 -15.76
C LEU A 106 -4.50 -8.34 -16.31
N PRO A 107 -3.99 -8.77 -17.48
CA PRO A 107 -4.25 -10.10 -18.00
C PRO A 107 -3.49 -11.14 -17.17
N VAL A 108 -4.20 -12.04 -16.49
CA VAL A 108 -3.61 -13.21 -15.84
C VAL A 108 -4.08 -14.49 -16.53
N GLY A 109 -3.19 -15.49 -16.64
CA GLY A 109 -3.42 -16.71 -17.43
C GLY A 109 -2.78 -16.65 -18.82
N THR A 110 -3.13 -17.59 -19.70
CA THR A 110 -2.51 -17.73 -21.03
C THR A 110 -3.54 -18.06 -22.10
N GLY A 111 -3.54 -17.30 -23.19
CA GLY A 111 -4.43 -17.54 -24.33
C GLY A 111 -5.90 -17.48 -23.94
N TRP A 112 -6.68 -18.50 -24.32
CA TRP A 112 -8.14 -18.53 -24.11
C TRP A 112 -8.59 -18.63 -22.64
N SER A 113 -7.67 -18.92 -21.71
CA SER A 113 -7.95 -18.93 -20.26
C SER A 113 -7.55 -17.63 -19.56
N SER A 114 -7.12 -16.60 -20.29
CA SER A 114 -6.76 -15.32 -19.69
C SER A 114 -7.99 -14.61 -19.13
N VAL A 115 -7.87 -14.08 -17.91
CA VAL A 115 -8.87 -13.18 -17.32
C VAL A 115 -8.21 -11.85 -17.00
N GLU A 116 -8.98 -10.77 -17.15
CA GLU A 116 -8.54 -9.42 -16.83
C GLU A 116 -8.87 -9.09 -15.38
N LEU A 117 -7.87 -8.73 -14.58
CA LEU A 117 -8.07 -8.34 -13.18
C LEU A 117 -8.03 -6.82 -13.01
N GLU A 118 -9.09 -6.23 -12.46
CA GLU A 118 -9.11 -4.81 -12.08
C GLU A 118 -8.08 -4.58 -10.98
N THR A 119 -6.99 -3.87 -11.31
CA THR A 119 -5.84 -3.68 -10.43
C THR A 119 -5.62 -2.21 -10.17
N THR A 120 -5.68 -1.82 -8.89
CA THR A 120 -5.26 -0.50 -8.44
C THR A 120 -3.74 -0.50 -8.27
N LEU A 121 -3.06 0.50 -8.83
CA LEU A 121 -1.64 0.73 -8.65
C LEU A 121 -1.42 2.10 -8.02
N PHE A 122 -0.50 2.20 -7.07
CA PHE A 122 0.06 3.47 -6.61
C PHE A 122 1.54 3.47 -6.94
N VAL A 123 1.99 4.46 -7.72
CA VAL A 123 3.33 4.48 -8.30
C VAL A 123 4.14 5.67 -7.76
N PRO A 124 5.30 5.45 -7.10
CA PRO A 124 6.11 6.55 -6.61
C PRO A 124 6.57 7.46 -7.76
N PRO A 125 6.77 8.77 -7.53
CA PRO A 125 7.44 9.62 -8.50
C PRO A 125 8.86 9.11 -8.83
N GLY A 126 9.22 9.09 -10.10
CA GLY A 126 10.55 8.69 -10.58
C GLY A 126 10.51 7.52 -11.57
N ALA A 127 11.69 7.08 -12.01
CA ALA A 127 11.82 6.04 -13.05
C ALA A 127 11.92 4.61 -12.49
N GLY A 128 12.10 4.44 -11.17
CA GLY A 128 12.39 3.14 -10.55
C GLY A 128 13.84 2.67 -10.78
N PRO A 129 14.13 1.36 -10.66
CA PRO A 129 13.19 0.31 -10.30
C PRO A 129 12.77 0.39 -8.83
N PHE A 130 11.48 0.24 -8.56
CA PHE A 130 10.87 0.34 -7.25
C PHE A 130 10.61 -1.05 -6.66
N PRO A 131 10.83 -1.28 -5.36
CA PRO A 131 10.33 -2.48 -4.70
C PRO A 131 8.79 -2.56 -4.84
N LEU A 132 8.26 -3.78 -4.84
CA LEU A 132 6.85 -4.05 -5.08
C LEU A 132 6.16 -4.55 -3.81
N VAL A 133 5.03 -3.95 -3.48
CA VAL A 133 4.04 -4.51 -2.55
C VAL A 133 2.83 -4.95 -3.35
N VAL A 134 2.37 -6.19 -3.14
CA VAL A 134 1.04 -6.62 -3.59
C VAL A 134 0.15 -6.86 -2.39
N ILE A 135 -0.97 -6.13 -2.31
CA ILE A 135 -1.98 -6.31 -1.26
C ILE A 135 -3.14 -7.13 -1.82
N ASN A 136 -3.32 -8.34 -1.28
CA ASN A 136 -4.40 -9.24 -1.63
C ASN A 136 -5.56 -9.05 -0.63
N HIS A 137 -6.66 -8.49 -1.12
CA HIS A 137 -7.80 -8.09 -0.29
C HIS A 137 -8.58 -9.29 0.29
N GLY A 138 -9.32 -9.03 1.37
CA GLY A 138 -10.27 -9.98 1.96
C GLY A 138 -11.55 -10.12 1.14
N ARG A 139 -12.70 -10.23 1.81
CA ARG A 139 -14.01 -10.31 1.16
C ARG A 139 -15.05 -9.59 1.99
N VAL A 140 -15.97 -8.89 1.32
CA VAL A 140 -17.16 -8.33 1.97
C VAL A 140 -18.31 -9.36 1.91
N THR A 141 -19.25 -9.29 2.85
CA THR A 141 -20.42 -10.18 2.82
C THR A 141 -21.29 -9.89 1.59
N GLY A 142 -21.78 -10.95 0.95
CA GLY A 142 -22.60 -10.84 -0.27
C GLY A 142 -21.91 -11.42 -1.50
N ASP A 143 -22.40 -11.02 -2.67
CA ASP A 143 -21.87 -11.43 -3.97
C ASP A 143 -20.62 -10.59 -4.31
N PRO A 144 -19.44 -11.22 -4.47
CA PRO A 144 -18.17 -10.53 -4.63
C PRO A 144 -18.08 -9.63 -5.87
N ARG A 145 -18.94 -9.84 -6.87
CA ARG A 145 -19.02 -8.98 -8.06
C ARG A 145 -19.44 -7.56 -7.73
N PHE A 146 -20.10 -7.35 -6.59
CA PHE A 146 -20.50 -6.03 -6.10
C PHE A 146 -19.58 -5.48 -5.01
N ASP A 147 -18.50 -6.19 -4.67
CA ASP A 147 -17.51 -5.67 -3.73
C ASP A 147 -16.90 -4.38 -4.32
N PRO A 148 -16.74 -3.33 -3.49
CA PRO A 148 -16.06 -2.13 -3.93
C PRO A 148 -14.59 -2.45 -4.24
N ARG A 149 -14.02 -1.74 -5.20
CA ARG A 149 -12.60 -1.82 -5.52
C ARG A 149 -11.75 -1.52 -4.28
N ALA A 150 -10.84 -2.42 -3.96
CA ALA A 150 -9.90 -2.28 -2.86
C ALA A 150 -8.80 -1.25 -3.19
N ARG A 151 -8.48 -0.39 -2.21
CA ARG A 151 -7.44 0.65 -2.33
C ARG A 151 -6.46 0.68 -1.15
N HIS A 152 -6.87 0.20 0.03
CA HIS A 152 -6.07 0.17 1.27
C HIS A 152 -5.29 1.47 1.53
N LEU A 153 -5.93 2.64 1.34
CA LEU A 153 -5.22 3.92 1.18
C LEU A 153 -4.23 4.27 2.31
N VAL A 154 -4.55 3.92 3.55
CA VAL A 154 -3.66 4.16 4.69
C VAL A 154 -2.37 3.36 4.54
N ALA A 155 -2.47 2.05 4.35
CA ALA A 155 -1.31 1.19 4.14
C ALA A 155 -0.57 1.51 2.84
N SER A 156 -1.30 1.68 1.73
CA SER A 156 -0.72 2.01 0.42
C SER A 156 0.12 3.27 0.49
N ARG A 157 -0.30 4.28 1.24
CA ARG A 157 0.48 5.51 1.45
C ARG A 157 1.77 5.27 2.23
N GLU A 158 1.74 4.43 3.27
CA GLU A 158 2.94 4.12 4.06
C GLU A 158 4.02 3.40 3.25
N PHE A 159 3.63 2.53 2.32
CA PHE A 159 4.57 1.91 1.40
C PHE A 159 4.98 2.86 0.27
N LEU A 160 4.03 3.59 -0.34
CA LEU A 160 4.31 4.52 -1.43
C LEU A 160 5.32 5.62 -1.03
N ARG A 161 5.18 6.20 0.16
CA ARG A 161 6.09 7.23 0.67
C ARG A 161 7.52 6.73 0.94
N ARG A 162 7.71 5.41 0.91
CA ARG A 162 9.02 4.71 1.03
C ARG A 162 9.52 4.17 -0.31
N GLY A 163 8.90 4.61 -1.41
CA GLY A 163 9.32 4.28 -2.76
C GLY A 163 8.85 2.93 -3.26
N TYR A 164 7.80 2.34 -2.69
CA TYR A 164 7.22 1.11 -3.22
C TYR A 164 6.15 1.39 -4.26
N VAL A 165 6.15 0.63 -5.35
CA VAL A 165 4.92 0.43 -6.13
C VAL A 165 3.99 -0.45 -5.29
N VAL A 166 2.75 -0.02 -5.12
CA VAL A 166 1.71 -0.79 -4.41
C VAL A 166 0.67 -1.25 -5.41
N ALA A 167 0.52 -2.55 -5.59
CA ALA A 167 -0.48 -3.16 -6.46
C ALA A 167 -1.56 -3.87 -5.65
N ILE A 168 -2.81 -3.68 -6.04
CA ILE A 168 -3.99 -4.23 -5.34
C ILE A 168 -4.92 -4.81 -6.42
N PRO A 169 -4.65 -6.04 -6.88
CA PRO A 169 -5.52 -6.71 -7.83
C PRO A 169 -6.82 -7.14 -7.14
N MET A 170 -7.95 -6.84 -7.76
CA MET A 170 -9.21 -7.48 -7.39
C MET A 170 -9.17 -8.94 -7.87
N ARG A 171 -9.40 -9.89 -6.97
CA ARG A 171 -9.34 -11.34 -7.26
C ARG A 171 -10.37 -11.74 -8.34
N PRO A 172 -10.19 -12.89 -9.03
CA PRO A 172 -11.15 -13.38 -10.02
C PRO A 172 -12.59 -13.41 -9.48
N GLY A 173 -13.52 -12.83 -10.24
CA GLY A 173 -14.94 -12.72 -9.87
C GLY A 173 -15.27 -11.65 -8.82
N PHE A 174 -14.31 -10.80 -8.43
CA PHE A 174 -14.56 -9.64 -7.56
C PHE A 174 -14.63 -8.34 -8.33
N SER A 175 -15.51 -7.44 -7.89
CA SER A 175 -15.68 -6.11 -8.48
C SER A 175 -15.76 -6.18 -10.02
N LYS A 176 -14.89 -5.47 -10.75
CA LYS A 176 -14.85 -5.52 -12.22
C LYS A 176 -13.83 -6.51 -12.79
N SER A 177 -13.21 -7.35 -11.97
CA SER A 177 -12.34 -8.43 -12.46
C SER A 177 -13.15 -9.50 -13.18
N GLY A 178 -12.59 -10.03 -14.26
CA GLY A 178 -13.10 -11.20 -14.96
C GLY A 178 -12.96 -12.48 -14.13
N GLY A 179 -13.36 -13.60 -14.74
CA GLY A 179 -13.39 -14.91 -14.07
C GLY A 179 -14.54 -15.03 -13.07
N SER A 180 -14.42 -16.03 -12.19
CA SER A 180 -15.44 -16.36 -11.21
C SER A 180 -14.80 -16.59 -9.84
N TYR A 181 -15.48 -16.15 -8.79
CA TYR A 181 -15.17 -16.55 -7.44
C TYR A 181 -15.57 -18.02 -7.24
N VAL A 182 -14.65 -18.82 -6.71
CA VAL A 182 -14.89 -20.23 -6.40
C VAL A 182 -15.11 -20.36 -4.91
N ASP A 183 -16.33 -20.72 -4.51
CA ASP A 183 -16.62 -20.99 -3.10
C ASP A 183 -15.74 -22.17 -2.62
N PRO A 184 -14.92 -21.96 -1.58
CA PRO A 184 -14.00 -22.96 -1.07
C PRO A 184 -14.70 -24.21 -0.53
N ARG A 185 -15.99 -24.13 -0.15
CA ARG A 185 -16.66 -25.15 0.66
C ARG A 185 -15.74 -25.55 1.82
N CYS A 186 -15.52 -26.84 2.07
CA CYS A 186 -14.61 -27.31 3.12
C CYS A 186 -13.17 -27.55 2.63
N ASP A 187 -12.84 -27.25 1.37
CA ASP A 187 -11.49 -27.45 0.82
C ASP A 187 -10.67 -26.16 0.90
N ILE A 188 -10.25 -25.86 2.13
CA ILE A 188 -9.52 -24.63 2.48
C ILE A 188 -8.15 -24.58 1.79
N GLU A 189 -7.40 -25.68 1.79
CA GLU A 189 -6.06 -25.74 1.21
C GLU A 189 -6.11 -25.51 -0.30
N SER A 190 -6.97 -26.24 -1.03
CA SER A 190 -7.03 -26.10 -2.49
C SER A 190 -7.52 -24.73 -2.91
N SER A 191 -8.47 -24.13 -2.17
CA SER A 191 -8.90 -22.75 -2.41
C SER A 191 -7.74 -21.77 -2.26
N ALA A 192 -6.95 -21.89 -1.18
CA ALA A 192 -5.78 -21.03 -0.98
C ALA A 192 -4.74 -21.19 -2.11
N ARG A 193 -4.52 -22.42 -2.59
CA ARG A 193 -3.60 -22.70 -3.70
C ARG A 193 -4.09 -22.10 -5.02
N LEU A 194 -5.39 -22.14 -5.30
CA LEU A 194 -5.97 -21.47 -6.48
C LEU A 194 -5.78 -19.94 -6.42
N GLN A 195 -5.92 -19.36 -5.23
CA GLN A 195 -5.63 -17.93 -5.03
C GLN A 195 -4.13 -17.64 -5.21
N ALA A 196 -3.26 -18.52 -4.72
CA ALA A 196 -1.83 -18.41 -4.91
C ALA A 196 -1.45 -18.40 -6.40
N GLU A 197 -2.04 -19.27 -7.23
CA GLU A 197 -1.81 -19.28 -8.68
C GLU A 197 -2.13 -17.93 -9.32
N THR A 198 -3.23 -17.31 -8.92
CA THR A 198 -3.62 -15.96 -9.38
C THR A 198 -2.61 -14.91 -8.93
N ILE A 199 -2.21 -14.91 -7.65
CA ILE A 199 -1.21 -13.98 -7.10
C ILE A 199 0.11 -14.12 -7.86
N ILE A 200 0.57 -15.35 -8.10
CA ILE A 200 1.80 -15.62 -8.87
C ILE A 200 1.66 -15.12 -10.31
N ALA A 201 0.50 -15.27 -10.95
CA ALA A 201 0.27 -14.74 -12.28
C ALA A 201 0.31 -13.19 -12.32
N VAL A 202 -0.26 -12.52 -11.31
CA VAL A 202 -0.15 -11.06 -11.14
C VAL A 202 1.32 -10.65 -10.96
N LEU A 203 2.08 -11.34 -10.11
CA LEU A 203 3.51 -11.04 -9.90
C LEU A 203 4.31 -11.20 -11.20
N ARG A 204 4.03 -12.21 -12.01
CA ARG A 204 4.67 -12.39 -13.33
C ARG A 204 4.39 -11.22 -14.26
N GLN A 205 3.16 -10.72 -14.31
CA GLN A 205 2.79 -9.57 -15.13
C GLN A 205 3.45 -8.28 -14.64
N LEU A 206 3.41 -8.02 -13.33
CA LEU A 206 4.00 -6.82 -12.75
C LEU A 206 5.53 -6.79 -12.96
N ARG A 207 6.21 -7.93 -12.89
CA ARG A 207 7.65 -8.03 -13.19
C ARG A 207 8.05 -7.68 -14.62
N LEU A 208 7.11 -7.57 -15.55
CA LEU A 208 7.38 -7.10 -16.91
C LEU A 208 7.53 -5.57 -16.98
N ARG A 209 7.10 -4.84 -15.95
CA ARG A 209 7.21 -3.39 -15.93
C ARG A 209 8.66 -2.96 -15.65
N PRO A 210 9.21 -2.01 -16.41
CA PRO A 210 10.60 -1.56 -16.25
C PRO A 210 10.84 -0.77 -14.96
N ASP A 211 9.78 -0.23 -14.35
CA ASP A 211 9.83 0.54 -13.11
C ASP A 211 9.74 -0.33 -11.84
N ILE A 212 9.64 -1.66 -11.96
CA ILE A 212 9.56 -2.59 -10.82
C ILE A 212 10.88 -3.35 -10.64
N ASP A 213 11.37 -3.39 -9.41
CA ASP A 213 12.47 -4.26 -8.97
C ASP A 213 11.93 -5.68 -8.73
N PRO A 214 12.29 -6.67 -9.57
CA PRO A 214 11.76 -8.01 -9.46
C PRO A 214 12.28 -8.79 -8.25
N ASP A 215 13.32 -8.31 -7.56
CA ASP A 215 14.00 -9.01 -6.47
C ASP A 215 13.61 -8.48 -5.07
N ARG A 216 12.73 -7.47 -5.02
CA ARG A 216 12.25 -6.83 -3.79
C ARG A 216 10.73 -6.80 -3.73
N ILE A 217 10.14 -7.97 -3.55
CA ILE A 217 8.69 -8.16 -3.50
C ILE A 217 8.24 -8.48 -2.07
N LEU A 218 7.20 -7.79 -1.63
CA LEU A 218 6.46 -8.07 -0.40
C LEU A 218 5.02 -8.44 -0.77
N LEU A 219 4.51 -9.54 -0.22
CA LEU A 219 3.08 -9.82 -0.25
C LEU A 219 2.43 -9.40 1.06
N ILE A 220 1.24 -8.83 0.95
CA ILE A 220 0.40 -8.50 2.09
C ILE A 220 -0.97 -9.11 1.81
N GLY A 221 -1.56 -9.78 2.79
CA GLY A 221 -2.91 -10.32 2.62
C GLY A 221 -3.76 -10.13 3.85
N GLU A 222 -5.04 -9.83 3.61
CA GLU A 222 -6.05 -9.63 4.65
C GLU A 222 -7.07 -10.76 4.61
N SER A 223 -7.44 -11.35 5.76
CA SER A 223 -8.51 -12.36 5.82
C SER A 223 -8.29 -13.53 4.86
N GLU A 224 -9.27 -13.84 4.02
CA GLU A 224 -9.14 -14.84 2.95
C GLU A 224 -7.96 -14.54 2.02
N GLY A 225 -7.69 -13.25 1.74
CA GLY A 225 -6.52 -12.83 0.97
C GLY A 225 -5.19 -13.12 1.69
N GLY A 226 -5.19 -13.05 3.03
CA GLY A 226 -4.10 -13.48 3.92
C GLY A 226 -3.78 -14.97 3.78
N MET A 227 -4.81 -15.81 3.71
CA MET A 227 -4.63 -17.23 3.42
C MET A 227 -4.00 -17.46 2.04
N GLY A 228 -4.47 -16.75 1.02
CA GLY A 228 -3.92 -16.82 -0.34
C GLY A 228 -2.45 -16.43 -0.43
N VAL A 229 -2.00 -15.37 0.26
CA VAL A 229 -0.59 -14.97 0.24
C VAL A 229 0.33 -15.94 1.00
N MET A 230 -0.18 -16.61 2.05
CA MET A 230 0.57 -17.66 2.73
C MET A 230 0.77 -18.89 1.83
N ALA A 231 -0.25 -19.27 1.07
CA ALA A 231 -0.12 -20.29 0.03
C ALA A 231 0.81 -19.85 -1.11
N ALA A 232 0.78 -18.57 -1.51
CA ALA A 232 1.67 -18.02 -2.53
C ALA A 232 3.14 -18.05 -2.09
N ALA A 233 3.43 -17.71 -0.83
CA ALA A 233 4.77 -17.80 -0.26
C ALA A 233 5.32 -19.24 -0.27
N ALA A 234 4.44 -20.22 -0.06
CA ALA A 234 4.77 -21.65 -0.11
C ALA A 234 5.22 -22.15 -1.50
N THR A 235 5.04 -21.34 -2.56
CA THR A 235 5.52 -21.64 -3.92
C THR A 235 6.99 -21.27 -4.15
N GLY A 236 7.60 -20.45 -3.28
CA GLY A 236 8.98 -20.00 -3.44
C GLY A 236 9.21 -19.06 -4.63
N PHE A 237 8.23 -18.21 -4.96
CA PHE A 237 8.33 -17.28 -6.08
C PHE A 237 9.62 -16.41 -6.02
N PRO A 238 10.44 -16.38 -7.08
CA PRO A 238 11.69 -15.62 -7.06
C PRO A 238 11.47 -14.13 -6.82
N GLY A 239 12.25 -13.56 -5.90
CA GLY A 239 12.18 -12.15 -5.51
C GLY A 239 11.20 -11.84 -4.38
N LEU A 240 10.37 -12.80 -3.96
CA LEU A 240 9.52 -12.67 -2.79
C LEU A 240 10.37 -12.71 -1.51
N ARG A 241 10.44 -11.57 -0.81
CA ARG A 241 11.27 -11.37 0.40
C ARG A 241 10.53 -11.67 1.70
N GLY A 242 9.22 -11.46 1.73
CA GLY A 242 8.44 -11.68 2.94
C GLY A 242 6.94 -11.57 2.73
N VAL A 243 6.20 -11.93 3.77
CA VAL A 243 4.73 -11.78 3.83
C VAL A 243 4.31 -11.03 5.09
N LEU A 244 3.41 -10.06 4.96
CA LEU A 244 2.60 -9.57 6.07
C LEU A 244 1.22 -10.24 6.01
N ASN A 245 0.90 -11.04 7.03
CA ASN A 245 -0.36 -11.77 7.13
C ASN A 245 -1.29 -11.10 8.15
N LEU A 246 -2.34 -10.43 7.68
CA LEU A 246 -3.26 -9.63 8.48
C LEU A 246 -4.54 -10.44 8.72
N ALA A 247 -4.58 -11.13 9.86
CA ALA A 247 -5.67 -12.03 10.25
C ALA A 247 -6.08 -13.03 9.15
N GLY A 248 -5.09 -13.62 8.48
CA GLY A 248 -5.30 -14.49 7.34
C GLY A 248 -6.01 -15.79 7.69
N GLY A 249 -6.98 -16.16 6.88
CA GLY A 249 -7.71 -17.40 7.07
C GLY A 249 -9.03 -17.39 6.36
N LEU A 250 -9.68 -18.54 6.36
CA LEU A 250 -11.00 -18.72 5.78
C LEU A 250 -11.88 -19.47 6.77
N ARG A 251 -13.02 -18.86 7.12
CA ARG A 251 -14.10 -19.54 7.84
C ARG A 251 -15.11 -20.05 6.82
N SER A 252 -15.11 -21.36 6.61
CA SER A 252 -16.10 -21.99 5.74
C SER A 252 -17.49 -21.98 6.38
N GLY A 253 -18.50 -21.64 5.57
CA GLY A 253 -19.92 -21.77 5.94
C GLY A 253 -20.53 -23.11 5.53
N ALA A 254 -19.75 -24.04 4.97
CA ALA A 254 -20.24 -25.33 4.53
C ALA A 254 -20.72 -26.17 5.73
N ALA A 255 -21.86 -26.85 5.58
CA ALA A 255 -22.39 -27.75 6.58
C ALA A 255 -21.38 -28.85 6.93
N ASP A 256 -21.32 -29.20 8.21
CA ASP A 256 -20.45 -30.25 8.78
C ASP A 256 -18.94 -30.04 8.53
N CYS A 257 -18.52 -28.83 8.15
CA CYS A 257 -17.12 -28.52 7.95
C CYS A 257 -16.42 -28.22 9.28
N LEU A 258 -15.43 -29.07 9.62
CA LEU A 258 -14.44 -28.83 10.68
C LEU A 258 -13.41 -27.79 10.20
N TRP A 259 -13.89 -26.56 9.98
CA TRP A 259 -13.12 -25.52 9.29
C TRP A 259 -11.90 -25.06 10.10
N GLN A 260 -11.92 -25.16 11.43
CA GLN A 260 -10.78 -24.75 12.26
C GLN A 260 -9.62 -25.72 12.08
N GLU A 261 -9.89 -27.02 12.15
CA GLU A 261 -8.95 -28.10 11.94
C GLU A 261 -8.40 -28.06 10.51
N ALA A 262 -9.28 -27.97 9.52
CA ALA A 262 -8.87 -27.85 8.11
C ALA A 262 -8.00 -26.61 7.86
N LEU A 263 -8.24 -25.50 8.57
CA LEU A 263 -7.42 -24.29 8.47
C LEU A 263 -6.04 -24.50 9.12
N VAL A 264 -5.96 -25.14 10.30
CA VAL A 264 -4.69 -25.50 10.95
C VAL A 264 -3.85 -26.41 10.05
N GLU A 265 -4.48 -27.44 9.46
CA GLU A 265 -3.81 -28.36 8.53
C GLU A 265 -3.32 -27.64 7.28
N SER A 266 -4.10 -26.71 6.73
CA SER A 266 -3.72 -25.89 5.58
C SER A 266 -2.47 -25.04 5.88
N PHE A 267 -2.44 -24.39 7.04
CA PHE A 267 -1.27 -23.61 7.45
C PHE A 267 -0.04 -24.50 7.69
N ALA A 268 -0.19 -25.69 8.29
CA ALA A 268 0.90 -26.67 8.34
C ALA A 268 1.39 -27.05 6.93
N ALA A 269 0.48 -27.23 5.97
CA ALA A 269 0.82 -27.52 4.58
C ALA A 269 1.64 -26.43 3.91
N PHE A 270 1.30 -25.15 4.15
CA PHE A 270 2.08 -24.03 3.62
C PHE A 270 3.46 -23.93 4.30
N GLY A 271 3.53 -24.19 5.61
CA GLY A 271 4.79 -24.18 6.36
C GLY A 271 5.80 -25.23 5.90
N ARG A 272 5.32 -26.41 5.43
CA ARG A 272 6.18 -27.49 4.92
C ARG A 272 7.08 -27.04 3.76
N THR A 273 6.57 -26.20 2.87
CA THR A 273 7.29 -25.81 1.64
C THR A 273 7.77 -24.37 1.64
N SER A 274 7.13 -23.47 2.40
CA SER A 274 7.54 -22.08 2.46
C SER A 274 8.91 -21.90 3.13
N LYS A 275 9.77 -21.09 2.49
CA LYS A 275 11.03 -20.60 3.05
C LYS A 275 11.04 -19.07 3.19
N VAL A 276 9.94 -18.43 2.83
CA VAL A 276 9.77 -16.98 2.89
C VAL A 276 9.39 -16.61 4.33
N PRO A 277 10.15 -15.71 4.98
CA PRO A 277 9.80 -15.18 6.30
C PRO A 277 8.43 -14.49 6.27
N SER A 278 7.72 -14.52 7.40
CA SER A 278 6.41 -13.86 7.50
C SER A 278 6.17 -13.25 8.87
N LEU A 279 5.47 -12.12 8.90
CA LEU A 279 5.03 -11.44 10.12
C LEU A 279 3.50 -11.42 10.14
N TRP A 280 2.91 -11.94 11.20
CA TRP A 280 1.48 -12.17 11.30
C TRP A 280 0.87 -11.27 12.37
N PHE A 281 -0.23 -10.60 12.04
CA PHE A 281 -1.01 -9.80 12.97
C PHE A 281 -2.40 -10.42 13.12
N TYR A 282 -2.73 -10.88 14.32
CA TYR A 282 -4.06 -11.39 14.66
C TYR A 282 -4.52 -10.68 15.93
N GLY A 283 -5.31 -9.61 15.81
CA GLY A 283 -5.77 -8.85 16.96
C GLY A 283 -6.63 -9.66 17.93
N ASP A 284 -6.45 -9.39 19.22
CA ASP A 284 -7.13 -10.05 20.33
C ASP A 284 -8.60 -9.60 20.53
N GLY A 285 -8.94 -8.38 20.08
CA GLY A 285 -10.25 -7.74 20.31
C GLY A 285 -11.30 -8.10 19.26
N GLY A 286 -12.35 -8.83 19.64
CA GLY A 286 -13.54 -9.07 18.79
C GLY A 286 -13.29 -9.90 17.52
N SER A 287 -12.11 -10.51 17.39
CA SER A 287 -11.68 -11.26 16.22
C SER A 287 -12.52 -12.52 15.98
N HIS A 288 -12.90 -12.74 14.72
CA HIS A 288 -13.57 -13.95 14.23
C HIS A 288 -12.79 -15.25 14.52
N TRP A 289 -11.50 -15.15 14.82
CA TRP A 289 -10.61 -16.27 15.07
C TRP A 289 -10.52 -16.67 16.55
N GLY A 290 -10.98 -15.82 17.47
CA GLY A 290 -10.69 -15.97 18.90
C GLY A 290 -9.19 -15.88 19.21
N LYS A 291 -8.82 -16.15 20.47
CA LYS A 291 -7.43 -15.99 20.94
C LYS A 291 -6.53 -17.18 20.64
N GLU A 292 -7.08 -18.39 20.64
CA GLU A 292 -6.28 -19.61 20.60
C GLU A 292 -5.97 -20.06 19.16
N LEU A 293 -6.93 -19.93 18.24
CA LEU A 293 -6.76 -20.42 16.87
C LEU A 293 -5.54 -19.80 16.17
N PRO A 294 -5.27 -18.47 16.22
CA PRO A 294 -4.06 -17.91 15.62
C PRO A 294 -2.76 -18.53 16.14
N ARG A 295 -2.72 -18.88 17.44
CA ARG A 295 -1.56 -19.55 18.06
C ARG A 295 -1.42 -20.99 17.56
N GLN A 296 -2.53 -21.69 17.33
CA GLN A 296 -2.52 -23.03 16.72
C GLN A 296 -2.05 -22.98 15.26
N LEU A 297 -2.56 -22.03 14.45
CA LEU A 297 -2.11 -21.83 13.06
C LEU A 297 -0.61 -21.58 12.98
N HIS A 298 -0.13 -20.65 13.81
CA HIS A 298 1.29 -20.27 13.87
C HIS A 298 2.19 -21.42 14.30
N ARG A 299 1.78 -22.16 15.34
CA ARG A 299 2.50 -23.35 15.81
C ARG A 299 2.60 -24.40 14.73
N ALA A 300 1.47 -24.75 14.11
CA ALA A 300 1.42 -25.77 13.05
C ALA A 300 2.28 -25.38 11.84
N TYR A 301 2.24 -24.11 11.42
CA TYR A 301 3.09 -23.59 10.34
C TYR A 301 4.58 -23.66 10.68
N ARG A 302 4.97 -23.30 11.91
CA ARG A 302 6.37 -23.32 12.35
C ARG A 302 6.92 -24.73 12.57
N GLU A 303 6.16 -25.60 13.21
CA GLU A 303 6.55 -27.01 13.43
C GLU A 303 6.70 -27.76 12.10
N ALA A 304 5.94 -27.36 11.08
CA ALA A 304 6.10 -27.85 9.71
C ALA A 304 7.36 -27.34 8.98
N GLY A 305 8.08 -26.34 9.54
CA GLY A 305 9.32 -25.79 8.97
C GLY A 305 9.19 -24.39 8.36
N GLY A 306 8.03 -23.75 8.51
CA GLY A 306 7.81 -22.37 8.06
C GLY A 306 8.41 -21.33 9.01
N GLN A 307 8.75 -20.15 8.48
CA GLN A 307 9.29 -19.03 9.26
C GLN A 307 8.19 -17.97 9.47
N ALA A 308 7.74 -17.81 10.70
CA ALA A 308 6.71 -16.85 11.05
C ALA A 308 6.90 -16.25 12.45
N GLU A 309 6.66 -14.95 12.56
CA GLU A 309 6.46 -14.25 13.83
C GLU A 309 4.99 -13.90 13.99
N LEU A 310 4.46 -13.96 15.22
CA LEU A 310 3.05 -13.73 15.51
C LEU A 310 2.91 -12.60 16.54
N ILE A 311 2.14 -11.58 16.16
CA ILE A 311 1.71 -10.47 16.99
C ILE A 311 0.21 -10.64 17.27
N THR A 312 -0.15 -10.90 18.52
CA THR A 312 -1.55 -10.99 18.97
C THR A 312 -1.98 -9.82 19.84
N ASP A 313 -1.03 -9.28 20.60
CA ASP A 313 -1.30 -8.35 21.68
C ASP A 313 -1.17 -6.93 21.12
N THR A 314 -2.29 -6.39 20.66
CA THR A 314 -2.39 -5.01 20.20
C THR A 314 -3.36 -4.25 21.09
N ASP A 315 -2.97 -3.07 21.59
CA ASP A 315 -3.85 -2.16 22.34
C ASP A 315 -4.92 -1.48 21.44
N PHE A 316 -5.19 -2.05 20.26
CA PHE A 316 -6.14 -1.55 19.29
C PHE A 316 -7.54 -2.12 19.57
N ALA A 317 -8.54 -1.25 19.61
CA ALA A 317 -9.92 -1.62 19.93
C ALA A 317 -10.61 -2.49 18.84
N GLY A 318 -10.00 -2.63 17.66
CA GLY A 318 -10.50 -3.44 16.54
C GLY A 318 -9.63 -4.66 16.22
N ASP A 319 -10.02 -5.42 15.20
CA ASP A 319 -9.22 -6.54 14.70
C ASP A 319 -8.04 -6.08 13.81
N ALA A 320 -7.25 -7.03 13.31
CA ALA A 320 -6.10 -6.72 12.46
C ALA A 320 -6.47 -6.08 11.11
N GLN A 321 -7.69 -6.27 10.61
CA GLN A 321 -8.17 -5.66 9.37
C GLN A 321 -8.43 -4.17 9.61
N ALA A 322 -9.15 -3.87 10.68
CA ALA A 322 -9.38 -2.51 11.13
C ALA A 322 -8.07 -1.80 11.50
N LEU A 323 -7.13 -2.52 12.11
CA LEU A 323 -5.79 -2.03 12.41
C LEU A 323 -5.06 -1.58 11.13
N PHE A 324 -5.03 -2.43 10.11
CA PHE A 324 -4.32 -2.16 8.86
C PHE A 324 -4.98 -1.06 8.02
N ALA A 325 -6.32 -0.99 8.03
CA ALA A 325 -7.08 0.03 7.33
C ALA A 325 -7.09 1.40 8.04
N SER A 326 -6.74 1.44 9.33
CA SER A 326 -6.84 2.64 10.15
C SER A 326 -5.52 3.39 10.23
N ALA A 327 -5.66 4.68 9.97
CA ALA A 327 -4.79 5.76 10.40
C ALA A 327 -4.18 5.58 11.81
N GLN A 328 -4.98 5.14 12.77
CA GLN A 328 -4.59 4.94 14.17
C GLN A 328 -3.87 3.62 14.40
N GLY A 329 -4.01 2.68 13.47
CA GLY A 329 -3.28 1.43 13.53
C GLY A 329 -1.84 1.57 13.03
N VAL A 330 -1.52 2.59 12.22
CA VAL A 330 -0.16 2.78 11.68
C VAL A 330 0.90 2.81 12.80
N PRO A 331 0.76 3.59 13.90
CA PRO A 331 1.74 3.56 14.99
C PRO A 331 1.88 2.21 15.71
N ILE A 332 0.96 1.26 15.49
CA ILE A 332 0.93 -0.06 16.13
C ILE A 332 1.53 -1.11 15.19
N TRP A 333 1.05 -1.21 13.94
CA TRP A 333 1.51 -2.25 13.00
C TRP A 333 2.80 -1.86 12.27
N TRP A 334 3.03 -0.56 12.03
CA TRP A 334 4.17 -0.10 11.25
C TRP A 334 5.51 -0.40 11.96
N PRO A 335 5.71 -0.15 13.27
CA PRO A 335 7.01 -0.42 13.90
C PRO A 335 7.49 -1.87 13.77
N GLU A 336 6.60 -2.83 14.01
CA GLU A 336 6.92 -4.26 13.83
C GLU A 336 7.15 -4.61 12.36
N SER A 337 6.34 -4.04 11.46
CA SER A 337 6.53 -4.23 10.02
C SER A 337 7.86 -3.64 9.55
N GLU A 338 8.24 -2.45 10.00
CA GLU A 338 9.50 -1.79 9.67
C GLU A 338 10.70 -2.60 10.13
N ARG A 339 10.67 -3.13 11.37
CA ARG A 339 11.69 -4.05 11.86
C ARG A 339 11.82 -5.26 10.93
N PHE A 340 10.71 -5.93 10.66
CA PHE A 340 10.68 -7.10 9.80
C PHE A 340 11.16 -6.80 8.37
N LEU A 341 10.73 -5.68 7.77
CA LEU A 341 11.17 -5.25 6.43
C LEU A 341 12.69 -5.05 6.38
N ARG A 342 13.29 -4.43 7.40
CA ARG A 342 14.75 -4.28 7.49
C ARG A 342 15.46 -5.62 7.56
N GLU A 343 14.94 -6.57 8.34
CA GLU A 343 15.51 -7.92 8.48
C GLU A 343 15.50 -8.70 7.16
N ILE A 344 14.46 -8.54 6.34
CA ILE A 344 14.36 -9.17 5.02
C ILE A 344 14.97 -8.35 3.87
N GLY A 345 15.65 -7.24 4.20
CA GLY A 345 16.41 -6.42 3.24
C GLY A 345 15.54 -5.53 2.34
N LEU A 346 14.34 -5.16 2.80
CA LEU A 346 13.43 -4.25 2.12
C LEU A 346 13.55 -2.81 2.67
N PRO A 347 13.41 -1.77 1.83
CA PRO A 347 13.63 -0.38 2.24
C PRO A 347 12.54 0.13 3.19
N THR A 348 12.92 0.97 4.15
CA THR A 348 12.00 1.54 5.15
C THR A 348 12.12 3.07 5.29
N GLU A 349 13.10 3.67 4.59
CA GLU A 349 13.31 5.10 4.57
C GLU A 349 12.15 5.83 3.91
N ILE A 350 11.71 6.93 4.52
CA ILE A 350 10.71 7.83 3.94
C ILE A 350 11.41 8.69 2.89
N LEU A 351 11.04 8.50 1.63
CA LEU A 351 11.59 9.21 0.47
C LEU A 351 10.72 10.38 0.04
N PHE A 352 9.42 10.30 0.30
CA PHE A 352 8.45 11.32 -0.07
C PHE A 352 7.66 11.77 1.15
N ASP A 353 7.46 13.07 1.27
CA ASP A 353 6.50 13.61 2.22
C ASP A 353 5.10 13.56 1.61
N VAL A 354 4.07 13.51 2.45
CA VAL A 354 2.67 13.51 1.98
C VAL A 354 2.18 14.95 2.08
N VAL A 355 1.53 15.46 1.03
CA VAL A 355 0.83 16.75 1.12
C VAL A 355 -0.13 16.69 2.32
N SER A 356 0.18 17.50 3.33
CA SER A 356 -0.67 17.71 4.50
C SER A 356 -1.32 19.07 4.39
N THR A 357 -2.60 19.14 4.75
CA THR A 357 -3.33 20.39 4.87
C THR A 357 -2.62 21.27 5.89
N PRO A 358 -2.26 22.51 5.53
CA PRO A 358 -1.63 23.42 6.47
C PRO A 358 -2.49 23.57 7.73
N ARG A 359 -1.88 23.38 8.89
CA ARG A 359 -2.54 23.59 10.18
C ARG A 359 -2.86 25.08 10.33
N PRO A 360 -4.15 25.49 10.42
CA PRO A 360 -4.46 26.88 10.69
C PRO A 360 -4.03 27.26 12.10
N ALA A 361 -3.66 28.52 12.31
CA ALA A 361 -3.30 29.01 13.64
C ALA A 361 -4.53 29.01 14.58
N PRO A 362 -4.33 28.77 15.89
CA PRO A 362 -5.37 28.98 16.88
C PRO A 362 -5.90 30.41 16.82
N THR A 363 -7.22 30.53 16.93
CA THR A 363 -7.90 31.82 16.78
C THR A 363 -8.31 32.44 18.11
N GLY A 364 -8.35 31.63 19.18
CA GLY A 364 -8.91 32.04 20.46
C GLY A 364 -10.42 32.32 20.38
N TYR A 365 -11.13 31.84 19.35
CA TYR A 365 -12.56 32.09 19.15
C TYR A 365 -13.42 31.58 20.33
N ALA A 366 -13.10 30.41 20.88
CA ALA A 366 -13.76 29.83 22.03
C ALA A 366 -12.85 28.81 22.74
N GLU A 367 -13.19 28.44 23.97
CA GLU A 367 -12.62 27.27 24.64
C GLU A 367 -12.99 26.00 23.87
N LEU A 368 -12.06 25.05 23.74
CA LEU A 368 -12.28 23.82 22.97
C LEU A 368 -13.50 23.03 23.50
N SER A 369 -13.68 22.99 24.81
CA SER A 369 -14.80 22.28 25.46
C SER A 369 -16.15 22.98 25.35
N ASP A 370 -16.20 24.23 24.87
CA ASP A 370 -17.43 24.99 24.73
C ASP A 370 -18.20 24.53 23.47
N SER A 371 -19.06 23.53 23.64
CA SER A 371 -19.94 23.06 22.57
C SER A 371 -21.01 24.09 22.17
N GLU A 372 -21.29 25.07 23.02
CA GLU A 372 -22.30 26.09 22.77
C GLU A 372 -21.82 27.16 21.79
N ALA A 373 -20.50 27.33 21.69
CA ALA A 373 -19.85 28.25 20.77
C ALA A 373 -19.82 27.79 19.30
N LEU A 374 -20.15 26.51 19.01
CA LEU A 374 -20.16 26.02 17.64
C LEU A 374 -21.20 26.77 16.80
N PRO A 375 -20.79 27.38 15.68
CA PRO A 375 -21.70 28.13 14.82
C PRO A 375 -22.55 27.19 13.97
N TYR A 376 -23.76 27.61 13.64
CA TYR A 376 -24.69 26.97 12.68
C TYR A 376 -25.21 25.57 13.03
N VAL A 377 -24.68 24.91 14.06
CA VAL A 377 -25.04 23.52 14.42
C VAL A 377 -26.25 23.44 15.35
N ASP A 378 -27.02 22.35 15.24
CA ASP A 378 -28.07 21.98 16.18
C ASP A 378 -27.54 21.14 17.35
N GLU A 379 -28.40 20.83 18.32
CA GLU A 379 -28.01 20.06 19.52
C GLU A 379 -27.47 18.67 19.18
N TYR A 380 -28.02 18.01 18.16
CA TYR A 380 -27.52 16.70 17.73
C TYR A 380 -26.06 16.77 17.27
N ARG A 381 -25.70 17.81 16.51
CA ARG A 381 -24.32 18.02 16.04
C ARG A 381 -23.40 18.55 17.13
N ARG A 382 -23.91 19.27 18.13
CA ARG A 382 -23.16 19.60 19.36
C ARG A 382 -22.79 18.34 20.12
N GLU A 383 -23.69 17.37 20.20
CA GLU A 383 -23.39 16.07 20.79
C GLU A 383 -22.32 15.31 20.00
N LEU A 384 -22.32 15.38 18.66
CA LEU A 384 -21.23 14.84 17.85
C LEU A 384 -19.88 15.53 18.15
N TYR A 385 -19.90 16.84 18.39
CA TYR A 385 -18.70 17.57 18.81
C TYR A 385 -18.20 17.12 20.19
N ARG A 386 -19.09 16.93 21.16
CA ARG A 386 -18.71 16.41 22.50
C ARG A 386 -18.06 15.02 22.40
N ARG A 387 -18.53 14.16 21.50
CA ARG A 387 -17.87 12.88 21.20
C ARG A 387 -16.51 13.07 20.54
N PHE A 388 -16.40 14.03 19.62
CA PHE A 388 -15.14 14.37 18.97
C PHE A 388 -14.05 14.77 19.98
N LEU A 389 -14.41 15.50 21.04
CA LEU A 389 -13.49 15.88 22.12
C LEU A 389 -12.89 14.69 22.89
N GLY A 390 -13.49 13.51 22.81
CA GLY A 390 -12.94 12.27 23.40
C GLY A 390 -11.98 11.50 22.49
N LEU A 391 -11.79 11.93 21.25
CA LEU A 391 -10.98 11.16 20.28
C LEU A 391 -9.47 11.38 20.47
N PRO A 392 -8.62 10.36 20.32
CA PRO A 392 -7.17 10.53 20.38
C PRO A 392 -6.63 11.48 19.29
N LEU A 393 -5.52 12.17 19.56
CA LEU A 393 -4.81 12.98 18.58
C LEU A 393 -4.08 12.12 17.52
N PRO A 394 -3.81 12.66 16.31
CA PRO A 394 -4.30 13.94 15.80
C PRO A 394 -5.77 13.86 15.37
N ARG A 395 -6.53 14.96 15.44
CA ARG A 395 -7.96 14.99 15.09
C ARG A 395 -8.37 16.34 14.51
N ALA A 396 -9.43 16.37 13.72
CA ALA A 396 -9.98 17.62 13.21
C ALA A 396 -11.50 17.57 13.08
N PHE A 397 -12.14 18.72 13.30
CA PHE A 397 -13.59 18.92 13.19
C PHE A 397 -13.86 20.10 12.25
N ALA A 398 -14.73 19.91 11.27
CA ALA A 398 -15.13 20.88 10.26
C ALA A 398 -16.64 21.12 10.30
N ILE A 399 -17.03 22.36 10.00
CA ILE A 399 -18.42 22.83 10.04
C ILE A 399 -18.73 23.54 8.72
N ALA A 400 -19.92 23.27 8.18
CA ALA A 400 -20.51 24.02 7.06
C ALA A 400 -21.48 25.10 7.58
N THR A 401 -21.70 26.16 6.81
CA THR A 401 -22.73 27.17 7.13
C THR A 401 -24.16 26.62 7.11
N THR A 402 -24.37 25.44 6.51
CA THR A 402 -25.64 24.70 6.56
C THR A 402 -25.84 23.95 7.89
N GLY A 403 -24.89 24.03 8.81
CA GLY A 403 -24.86 23.29 10.06
C GLY A 403 -24.35 21.86 9.92
N ASN A 404 -24.10 21.34 8.71
CA ASN A 404 -23.47 20.03 8.56
C ASN A 404 -22.06 20.02 9.15
N VAL A 405 -21.65 18.89 9.72
CA VAL A 405 -20.33 18.72 10.32
C VAL A 405 -19.63 17.50 9.71
N GLY A 406 -18.31 17.49 9.80
CA GLY A 406 -17.49 16.33 9.50
C GLY A 406 -16.25 16.35 10.38
N TRP A 407 -15.78 15.18 10.78
CA TRP A 407 -14.58 15.06 11.59
C TRP A 407 -13.76 13.87 11.15
N ALA A 408 -12.49 13.87 11.52
CA ALA A 408 -11.58 12.78 11.29
C ALA A 408 -10.57 12.69 12.44
N GLN A 409 -10.00 11.50 12.60
CA GLN A 409 -9.05 11.19 13.66
C GLN A 409 -7.98 10.23 13.16
N GLY A 410 -6.73 10.54 13.50
CA GLY A 410 -5.52 9.88 13.05
C GLY A 410 -5.21 10.17 11.58
N GLY A 411 -4.21 9.45 11.07
CA GLY A 411 -3.89 9.41 9.65
C GLY A 411 -2.91 10.51 9.28
N THR A 412 -2.55 10.57 8.01
CA THR A 412 -1.53 11.50 7.54
C THR A 412 -2.05 12.94 7.39
N ASP A 413 -3.36 13.11 7.26
CA ASP A 413 -4.00 14.44 7.16
C ASP A 413 -5.46 14.39 7.66
N PRO A 414 -5.68 14.42 9.00
CA PRO A 414 -7.02 14.48 9.57
C PRO A 414 -7.77 15.76 9.19
N LEU A 415 -7.07 16.86 8.86
CA LEU A 415 -7.68 18.13 8.48
C LEU A 415 -8.39 18.00 7.12
N ALA A 416 -7.70 17.51 6.09
CA ALA A 416 -8.30 17.23 4.78
C ALA A 416 -9.46 16.24 4.90
N ALA A 417 -9.30 15.19 5.73
CA ALA A 417 -10.33 14.18 5.91
C ALA A 417 -11.59 14.77 6.57
N ALA A 418 -11.45 15.60 7.62
CA ALA A 418 -12.57 16.26 8.27
C ALA A 418 -13.32 17.20 7.31
N LEU A 419 -12.58 18.01 6.55
CA LEU A 419 -13.14 18.89 5.51
C LEU A 419 -13.91 18.06 4.47
N GLY A 420 -13.29 17.04 3.87
CA GLY A 420 -13.95 16.21 2.88
C GLY A 420 -15.17 15.45 3.41
N ASN A 421 -15.14 14.98 4.67
CA ASN A 421 -16.29 14.34 5.33
C ASN A 421 -17.46 15.31 5.48
N CYS A 422 -17.16 16.56 5.86
CA CYS A 422 -18.13 17.62 6.00
C CYS A 422 -18.74 17.99 4.62
N GLU A 423 -17.89 18.24 3.63
CA GLU A 423 -18.31 18.71 2.30
C GLU A 423 -19.17 17.68 1.55
N ARG A 424 -18.88 16.39 1.69
CA ARG A 424 -19.73 15.33 1.12
C ARG A 424 -21.14 15.34 1.70
N SER A 425 -21.26 15.65 2.99
CA SER A 425 -22.54 15.70 3.70
C SER A 425 -23.28 17.03 3.45
N ALA A 426 -22.55 18.14 3.41
CA ALA A 426 -23.07 19.49 3.23
C ALA A 426 -23.37 19.83 1.76
N ARG A 427 -22.70 19.16 0.82
CA ARG A 427 -22.62 19.54 -0.61
C ARG A 427 -22.22 21.00 -0.82
N ARG A 428 -21.41 21.54 0.10
CA ARG A 428 -20.88 22.91 0.13
C ARG A 428 -19.53 22.91 0.83
N ALA A 429 -18.76 23.97 0.63
CA ALA A 429 -17.50 24.18 1.31
C ALA A 429 -17.68 24.20 2.83
N CYS A 430 -16.72 23.60 3.54
CA CYS A 430 -16.65 23.59 4.99
C CYS A 430 -15.39 24.32 5.47
N ALA A 431 -15.39 24.73 6.73
CA ALA A 431 -14.22 25.29 7.39
C ALA A 431 -13.88 24.49 8.65
N LEU A 432 -12.60 24.42 9.00
CA LEU A 432 -12.13 23.79 10.23
C LEU A 432 -12.58 24.64 11.43
N TYR A 433 -13.17 23.98 12.43
CA TYR A 433 -13.51 24.57 13.72
C TYR A 433 -12.48 24.24 14.78
N ALA A 434 -12.11 22.96 14.89
CA ALA A 434 -11.12 22.48 15.85
C ALA A 434 -10.08 21.59 15.16
N VAL A 435 -8.81 21.77 15.53
CA VAL A 435 -7.69 20.92 15.15
C VAL A 435 -6.95 20.54 16.41
N ASP A 436 -6.86 19.23 16.66
CA ASP A 436 -6.35 18.64 17.89
C ASP A 436 -7.06 19.21 19.13
N ASP A 437 -6.33 20.02 19.91
CA ASP A 437 -6.80 20.65 21.13
C ASP A 437 -6.98 22.17 20.99
N GLU A 438 -7.05 22.67 19.75
CA GLU A 438 -7.12 24.10 19.45
C GLU A 438 -8.34 24.46 18.60
N VAL A 439 -9.03 25.54 18.96
CA VAL A 439 -10.08 26.14 18.13
C VAL A 439 -9.43 27.05 17.08
N VAL A 440 -9.64 26.70 15.81
CA VAL A 440 -9.09 27.38 14.63
C VAL A 440 -10.14 28.17 13.84
N TRP A 441 -11.35 28.26 14.38
CA TRP A 441 -12.48 28.90 13.72
C TRP A 441 -12.32 30.43 13.59
N GLN A 442 -12.42 30.96 12.38
CA GLN A 442 -12.42 32.40 12.15
C GLN A 442 -13.86 32.92 12.01
N ALA A 443 -14.29 33.72 12.99
CA ALA A 443 -15.55 34.43 12.91
C ALA A 443 -15.48 35.52 11.84
N GLY A 444 -16.04 35.27 10.65
CA GLY A 444 -16.29 36.35 9.67
C GLY A 444 -15.82 36.17 8.23
N GLU A 445 -15.48 34.97 7.73
CA GLU A 445 -15.33 34.74 6.27
C GLU A 445 -16.47 33.89 5.69
N GLY A 446 -17.67 34.45 5.72
CA GLY A 446 -18.59 34.22 4.62
C GLY A 446 -18.01 34.91 3.38
N SER A 447 -17.56 34.12 2.40
CA SER A 447 -16.99 34.53 1.11
C SER A 447 -15.49 34.91 1.09
N ARG A 448 -14.62 33.88 1.06
CA ARG A 448 -13.60 33.86 0.00
C ARG A 448 -14.02 32.84 -1.04
N SER A 449 -14.54 33.36 -2.15
CA SER A 449 -14.55 32.68 -3.44
C SER A 449 -13.16 32.08 -3.69
N PRO A 450 -13.03 30.90 -4.32
CA PRO A 450 -11.72 30.47 -4.80
C PRO A 450 -11.19 31.59 -5.68
N ALA A 451 -10.07 32.18 -5.27
CA ALA A 451 -9.27 32.98 -6.18
C ALA A 451 -9.08 32.12 -7.43
N THR A 452 -9.52 32.65 -8.55
CA THR A 452 -9.31 32.12 -9.89
C THR A 452 -7.86 31.66 -10.02
N ASP A 453 -7.69 30.35 -10.18
CA ASP A 453 -6.48 29.74 -10.71
C ASP A 453 -6.28 30.30 -12.15
N PRO A 454 -5.21 31.06 -12.43
CA PRO A 454 -4.98 31.64 -13.74
C PRO A 454 -4.61 30.62 -14.82
N LEU A 455 -4.51 29.32 -14.51
CA LEU A 455 -3.96 28.31 -15.41
C LEU A 455 -4.97 27.29 -15.93
N ARG A 456 -6.27 27.58 -15.84
CA ARG A 456 -7.31 26.73 -16.43
C ARG A 456 -7.97 27.43 -17.63
N GLU A 457 -7.37 27.28 -18.80
CA GLU A 457 -8.00 27.58 -20.09
C GLU A 457 -8.95 26.44 -20.53
N PRO A 458 -9.95 26.73 -21.38
CA PRO A 458 -11.32 26.17 -21.31
C PRO A 458 -11.50 24.71 -21.70
#